data_AF-A0A354X917-F1
#
_entry.id   AF-A0A354X917-F1
#
_cell.length_a   1.000
_cell.length_b   1.000
_cell.length_c   1.000
_cell.angle_alpha   90.00
_cell.angle_beta   90.00
_cell.angle_gamma   90.00
#
_symmetry.space_group_name_H-M   'P 1'
#
loop_
_entity.id
_entity.type
_entity.pdbx_description
1 polymer ?
#
loop_
_entity_poly.entity_id
_entity_poly.type
_entity_poly.pdbx_seq_one_letter_code
_entity_poly.pdbx_strand_id
1 'polypeptide(L)'
;EIKMARILKFNSDKAEEVIAALHKDIEEIDHHLNHLVDYTISWYLMLKEKYGKNFVRKTQIRSFDNIEASKVVEANEKLYINREEGFIGTGMKKDEFVCNCSDIDDIIVFFKDGKYKVV
;
A
#
# COMPACT_ATOMS: atom_id res chain seq x y z
N GLU A 1 -2.94 53.62 43.90
CA GLU A 1 -2.85 54.84 43.06
C GLU A 1 -3.35 54.58 41.65
N ILE A 2 -4.39 55.30 41.21
CA ILE A 2 -4.82 55.28 39.81
C ILE A 2 -4.03 56.36 39.10
N LYS A 3 -3.06 55.97 38.26
CA LYS A 3 -2.26 56.90 37.46
C LYS A 3 -3.18 57.73 36.57
N MET A 4 -2.93 59.05 36.48
CA MET A 4 -3.69 60.04 35.68
C MET A 4 -4.01 59.58 34.24
N ALA A 5 -3.14 58.74 33.67
CA ALA A 5 -3.35 58.09 32.37
C ALA A 5 -4.67 57.29 32.29
N ARG A 6 -5.17 56.68 33.36
CA ARG A 6 -6.41 55.87 33.35
C ARG A 6 -7.70 56.68 33.33
N ILE A 7 -7.65 57.97 33.67
CA ILE A 7 -8.84 58.84 33.78
C ILE A 7 -9.10 59.60 32.47
N LEU A 8 -8.08 59.71 31.61
CA LEU A 8 -8.21 60.31 30.28
C LEU A 8 -9.20 59.51 29.43
N LYS A 9 -10.22 60.19 28.90
CA LYS A 9 -11.31 59.61 28.09
C LYS A 9 -10.79 58.68 26.98
N PHE A 10 -9.72 59.07 26.30
CA PHE A 10 -9.07 58.27 25.26
C PHE A 10 -8.55 56.90 25.73
N ASN A 11 -8.11 56.78 26.98
CA ASN A 11 -7.65 55.52 27.55
C ASN A 11 -8.83 54.68 28.11
N SER A 12 -9.97 55.31 28.41
CA SER A 12 -11.21 54.61 28.72
C SER A 12 -11.78 53.94 27.46
N ASP A 13 -11.84 54.69 26.35
CA ASP A 13 -12.35 54.18 25.07
C ASP A 13 -11.50 52.99 24.58
N LYS A 14 -10.16 53.09 24.67
CA LYS A 14 -9.26 51.97 24.37
C LYS A 14 -9.43 50.77 25.30
N ALA A 15 -9.71 51.01 26.58
CA ALA A 15 -9.96 49.92 27.51
C ALA A 15 -11.29 49.22 27.18
N GLU A 16 -12.32 49.96 26.79
CA GLU A 16 -13.59 49.41 26.29
C GLU A 16 -13.41 48.61 25.00
N GLU A 17 -12.61 49.09 24.04
CA GLU A 17 -12.27 48.33 22.83
C GLU A 17 -11.55 47.01 23.16
N VAL A 18 -10.59 47.04 24.09
CA VAL A 18 -9.89 45.84 24.55
C VAL A 18 -10.85 44.89 25.25
N ILE A 19 -11.75 45.40 26.09
CA ILE A 19 -12.77 44.58 26.76
C ILE A 19 -13.70 43.95 25.73
N ALA A 20 -14.12 44.67 24.70
CA ALA A 20 -14.97 44.14 23.63
C ALA A 20 -14.25 43.06 22.81
N ALA A 21 -12.96 43.26 22.48
CA ALA A 21 -12.14 42.25 21.81
C ALA A 21 -12.00 40.98 22.67
N LEU A 22 -11.74 41.13 23.96
CA LEU A 22 -11.64 39.99 24.88
C LEU A 22 -12.94 39.21 25.00
N HIS A 23 -14.11 39.88 25.05
CA HIS A 23 -15.40 39.18 25.05
C HIS A 23 -15.61 38.37 23.77
N LYS A 24 -15.25 38.94 22.62
CA LYS A 24 -15.32 38.24 21.34
C LYS A 24 -14.41 37.01 21.31
N ASP A 25 -13.18 37.14 21.80
CA ASP A 25 -12.24 36.02 21.88
C ASP A 25 -12.77 34.91 22.80
N ILE A 26 -13.42 35.28 23.92
CA ILE A 26 -14.07 34.32 24.83
C ILE A 26 -15.21 33.59 24.12
N GLU A 27 -16.09 34.30 23.41
CA GLU A 27 -17.19 33.68 22.64
C GLU A 27 -16.66 32.71 21.57
N GLU A 28 -15.57 33.08 20.88
CA GLU A 28 -14.93 32.23 19.89
C GLU A 28 -14.30 30.97 20.53
N ILE A 29 -13.65 31.12 21.69
CA ILE A 29 -13.10 29.99 22.45
C ILE A 29 -14.22 29.06 22.91
N ASP A 30 -15.32 29.60 23.46
CA ASP A 30 -16.46 28.78 23.89
C ASP A 30 -17.11 28.06 22.69
N HIS A 31 -17.19 28.71 21.54
CA HIS A 31 -17.63 28.07 20.30
C HIS A 31 -16.71 26.90 19.91
N HIS A 32 -15.40 27.07 19.97
CA HIS A 32 -14.43 26.01 19.70
C HIS A 32 -14.48 24.87 20.73
N LEU A 33 -14.71 25.18 22.00
CA LEU A 33 -14.87 24.18 23.06
C LEU A 33 -16.13 23.34 22.86
N ASN A 34 -17.24 23.96 22.43
CA ASN A 34 -18.47 23.26 22.09
C ASN A 34 -18.34 22.41 20.82
N HIS A 35 -17.53 22.84 19.85
CA HIS A 35 -17.27 22.15 18.57
C HIS A 35 -15.86 21.56 18.50
N LEU A 36 -15.46 20.85 19.56
CA LEU A 36 -14.10 20.36 19.74
C LEU A 36 -13.65 19.42 18.60
N VAL A 37 -14.57 18.61 18.06
CA VAL A 37 -14.27 17.70 16.94
C VAL A 37 -13.91 18.48 15.67
N ASP A 38 -14.70 19.49 15.30
CA ASP A 38 -14.43 20.29 14.11
C ASP A 38 -13.15 21.11 14.27
N TYR A 39 -12.93 21.66 15.46
CA TYR A 39 -11.70 22.37 15.80
C TYR A 39 -10.47 21.46 15.68
N THR A 40 -10.53 20.23 16.21
CA THR A 40 -9.41 19.28 16.12
C THR A 40 -9.15 18.84 14.68
N ILE A 41 -10.18 18.61 13.88
CA ILE A 41 -10.03 18.33 12.44
C ILE A 41 -9.32 19.49 11.73
N SER A 42 -9.79 20.72 11.94
CA SER A 42 -9.18 21.93 11.38
C SER A 42 -7.70 22.07 11.80
N TRP A 43 -7.39 21.80 13.07
CA TRP A 43 -6.03 21.83 13.58
C TRP A 43 -5.12 20.81 12.89
N TYR A 44 -5.58 19.57 12.70
CA TYR A 44 -4.82 18.55 11.98
C TYR A 44 -4.65 18.89 10.49
N LEU A 45 -5.65 19.50 9.85
CA LEU A 45 -5.53 19.99 8.47
C LEU A 45 -4.47 21.09 8.36
N MET A 46 -4.47 22.06 9.27
CA MET A 46 -3.45 23.11 9.33
C MET A 46 -2.04 22.53 9.51
N LEU A 47 -1.87 21.54 10.38
CA LEU A 47 -0.59 20.84 10.53
C LEU A 47 -0.15 20.14 9.25
N LYS A 48 -1.07 19.45 8.58
CA LYS A 48 -0.79 18.78 7.31
C LYS A 48 -0.38 19.78 6.23
N GLU A 49 -1.02 20.94 6.14
CA GLU A 49 -0.66 21.96 5.16
C GLU A 49 0.69 22.63 5.46
N LYS A 50 0.95 22.93 6.73
CA LYS A 50 2.19 23.59 7.18
C LYS A 50 3.41 22.68 7.05
N TYR A 51 3.29 21.41 7.40
CA TYR A 51 4.43 20.49 7.46
C TYR A 51 4.43 19.43 6.36
N GLY A 52 3.28 19.05 5.81
CA GLY A 52 3.18 17.96 4.83
C GLY A 52 3.95 18.21 3.54
N LYS A 53 4.15 19.47 3.14
CA LYS A 53 4.96 19.84 1.96
C LYS A 53 6.44 19.50 2.14
N ASN A 54 6.96 19.57 3.36
CA ASN A 54 8.37 19.33 3.66
C ASN A 54 8.68 17.85 3.91
N PHE A 55 7.66 17.03 4.18
CA PHE A 55 7.80 15.63 4.57
C PHE A 55 7.03 14.71 3.62
N VAL A 56 7.50 14.62 2.38
CA VAL A 56 6.95 13.67 1.39
C VAL A 56 7.26 12.22 1.78
N ARG A 57 6.36 11.30 1.41
CA ARG A 57 6.55 9.86 1.63
C ARG A 57 7.77 9.38 0.86
N LYS A 58 8.76 8.85 1.58
CA LYS A 58 10.01 8.30 0.99
C LYS A 58 9.89 6.85 0.56
N THR A 59 8.82 6.16 0.96
CA THR A 59 8.59 4.74 0.65
C THR A 59 7.61 4.58 -0.50
N GLN A 60 7.91 3.65 -1.39
CA GLN A 60 6.99 3.24 -2.46
C GLN A 60 6.19 2.03 -1.98
N ILE A 61 4.90 2.00 -2.28
CA ILE A 61 4.10 0.77 -2.13
C ILE A 61 4.45 -0.08 -3.34
N ARG A 62 5.29 -1.10 -3.13
CA ARG A 62 5.49 -2.16 -4.12
C ARG A 62 4.56 -3.30 -3.73
N SER A 63 3.57 -3.55 -4.55
CA SER A 63 2.96 -4.87 -4.64
C SER A 63 4.07 -5.78 -5.13
N PHE A 64 4.44 -6.80 -4.36
CA PHE A 64 5.20 -7.89 -4.95
C PHE A 64 4.25 -8.52 -5.96
N ASP A 65 4.52 -8.35 -7.24
CA ASP A 65 3.98 -9.28 -8.24
C ASP A 65 4.37 -10.66 -7.73
N ASN A 66 3.37 -11.50 -7.47
CA ASN A 66 3.59 -12.90 -7.17
C ASN A 66 4.58 -13.40 -8.21
N ILE A 67 5.79 -13.71 -7.76
CA ILE A 67 6.73 -14.49 -8.55
C ILE A 67 5.99 -15.80 -8.74
N GLU A 68 5.32 -15.92 -9.88
CA GLU A 68 4.91 -17.17 -10.48
C GLU A 68 6.20 -17.98 -10.60
N ALA A 69 6.52 -18.73 -9.55
CA ALA A 69 7.51 -19.79 -9.56
C ALA A 69 7.18 -20.85 -10.64
N SER A 70 6.04 -20.73 -11.34
CA SER A 70 5.69 -21.48 -12.54
C SER A 70 6.36 -20.97 -13.83
N LYS A 71 6.90 -19.74 -13.88
CA LYS A 71 7.53 -19.20 -15.11
C LYS A 71 9.06 -19.27 -15.11
N VAL A 72 9.66 -19.64 -13.98
CA VAL A 72 11.11 -19.84 -13.82
C VAL A 72 11.42 -21.34 -13.73
N VAL A 73 10.84 -22.13 -14.61
CA VAL A 73 11.37 -23.45 -14.97
C VAL A 73 11.56 -23.41 -16.48
N GLU A 74 12.77 -23.05 -16.91
CA GLU A 74 13.16 -23.24 -18.29
C GLU A 74 12.93 -24.72 -18.67
N ALA A 75 12.11 -24.95 -19.68
CA ALA A 75 11.87 -26.28 -20.26
C ALA A 75 13.16 -26.82 -20.91
N ASN A 76 14.07 -27.33 -20.10
CA ASN A 76 15.39 -27.80 -20.53
C ASN A 76 15.49 -29.34 -20.59
N GLU A 77 14.47 -30.09 -20.17
CA GLU A 77 14.48 -31.55 -20.24
C GLU A 77 13.76 -32.06 -21.50
N LYS A 78 14.45 -32.92 -22.26
CA LYS A 78 13.94 -33.54 -23.49
C LYS A 78 13.29 -34.87 -23.13
N LEU A 79 12.00 -35.00 -23.41
CA LEU A 79 11.27 -36.26 -23.23
C LEU A 79 11.53 -37.21 -24.41
N TYR A 80 12.01 -38.42 -24.10
CA TYR A 80 12.18 -39.50 -25.06
C TYR A 80 11.26 -40.69 -24.71
N ILE A 81 10.71 -41.34 -25.73
CA ILE A 81 9.86 -42.54 -25.58
C ILE A 81 10.46 -43.73 -26.34
N ASN A 82 10.60 -44.86 -25.65
CA ASN A 82 10.94 -46.14 -26.28
C ASN A 82 9.67 -47.00 -26.40
N ARG A 83 9.15 -47.14 -27.62
CA ARG A 83 7.91 -47.91 -27.88
C ARG A 83 8.09 -49.42 -27.84
N GLU A 84 9.32 -49.92 -27.97
CA GLU A 84 9.61 -51.36 -27.99
C GLU A 84 9.71 -51.94 -26.57
N GLU A 85 10.34 -51.21 -25.66
CA GLU A 85 10.49 -51.64 -24.26
C GLU A 85 9.48 -50.98 -23.29
N GLY A 86 8.77 -49.94 -23.74
CA GLY A 86 7.75 -49.25 -22.94
C GLY A 86 8.30 -48.30 -21.88
N PHE A 87 9.53 -47.82 -22.04
CA PHE A 87 10.17 -46.86 -21.12
C PHE A 87 10.00 -45.41 -21.58
N ILE A 88 9.77 -44.53 -20.60
CA ILE A 88 9.79 -43.06 -20.75
C ILE A 88 10.91 -42.50 -19.88
N GLY A 89 11.70 -41.57 -20.40
CA GLY A 89 12.77 -40.95 -19.61
C GLY A 89 13.57 -39.89 -20.36
N THR A 90 14.24 -39.03 -19.60
CA THR A 90 15.01 -37.88 -20.09
C THR A 90 16.49 -38.22 -20.39
N GLY A 91 16.94 -39.42 -20.02
CA GLY A 91 18.31 -39.93 -20.25
C GLY A 91 18.52 -40.76 -21.52
N MET A 92 17.47 -41.06 -22.30
CA MET A 92 17.55 -41.98 -23.44
C MET A 92 17.82 -41.25 -24.76
N LYS A 93 19.09 -40.94 -25.03
CA LYS A 93 19.53 -40.17 -26.22
C LYS A 93 19.34 -40.88 -27.58
N LYS A 94 18.82 -42.12 -27.62
CA LYS A 94 18.69 -42.92 -28.84
C LYS A 94 17.26 -43.14 -29.34
N ASP A 95 16.26 -42.67 -28.59
CA ASP A 95 14.85 -43.00 -28.86
C ASP A 95 14.04 -41.78 -29.38
N GLU A 96 12.76 -41.99 -29.69
CA GLU A 96 11.91 -41.02 -30.37
C GLU A 96 11.68 -39.78 -29.48
N PHE A 97 12.05 -38.59 -29.99
CA PHE A 97 11.86 -37.32 -29.30
C PHE A 97 10.39 -36.89 -29.39
N VAL A 98 9.75 -36.61 -28.25
CA VAL A 98 8.34 -36.23 -28.20
C VAL A 98 8.18 -34.72 -28.01
N CYS A 99 8.72 -34.17 -26.92
CA CYS A 99 8.61 -32.75 -26.58
C CYS A 99 9.65 -32.36 -25.51
N ASN A 100 9.84 -31.06 -25.31
CA ASN A 100 10.50 -30.53 -24.12
C ASN A 100 9.48 -30.44 -22.98
N CYS A 101 9.82 -30.93 -21.80
CA CYS A 101 8.99 -30.91 -20.60
C CYS A 101 9.75 -30.24 -19.46
N SER A 102 8.99 -29.67 -18.51
CA SER A 102 9.49 -29.23 -17.21
C SER A 102 9.51 -30.40 -16.22
N ASP A 103 10.41 -30.38 -15.24
CA ASP A 103 10.49 -31.37 -14.16
C ASP A 103 9.21 -31.45 -13.30
N ILE A 104 8.29 -30.50 -13.49
CA ILE A 104 7.01 -30.37 -12.77
C ILE A 104 5.81 -30.75 -13.67
N ASP A 105 6.04 -31.08 -14.95
CA ASP A 105 4.97 -31.46 -15.87
C ASP A 105 4.59 -32.95 -15.71
N ASP A 106 3.29 -33.23 -15.54
CA ASP A 106 2.75 -34.59 -15.51
C ASP A 106 2.64 -35.18 -16.93
N ILE A 107 3.10 -36.42 -17.15
CA ILE A 107 3.05 -37.10 -18.45
C ILE A 107 1.94 -38.14 -18.46
N ILE A 108 1.04 -38.05 -19.46
CA ILE A 108 -0.06 -39.01 -19.63
C ILE A 108 0.26 -39.97 -20.78
N VAL A 109 0.33 -41.26 -20.47
CA VAL A 109 0.52 -42.34 -21.45
C VAL A 109 -0.81 -43.05 -21.71
N PHE A 110 -1.22 -43.10 -22.97
CA PHE A 110 -2.39 -43.87 -23.42
C PHE A 110 -1.96 -45.20 -24.05
N PHE A 111 -2.38 -46.30 -23.45
CA PHE A 111 -2.15 -47.65 -23.99
C PHE A 111 -3.21 -48.00 -25.04
N LYS A 112 -2.86 -48.86 -26.01
CA LYS A 112 -3.82 -49.36 -27.02
C LYS A 112 -5.01 -50.10 -26.41
N ASP A 113 -4.86 -50.62 -25.19
CA ASP A 113 -5.92 -51.27 -24.41
C ASP A 113 -6.85 -50.28 -23.69
N GLY A 114 -6.74 -48.97 -23.97
CA GLY A 114 -7.63 -47.93 -23.41
C GLY A 114 -7.35 -47.56 -21.96
N LYS A 115 -6.31 -48.13 -21.34
CA LYS A 115 -5.81 -47.70 -20.02
C LYS A 115 -4.92 -46.47 -20.18
N TYR A 116 -5.00 -45.55 -19.23
CA TYR A 116 -4.06 -44.44 -19.14
C TYR A 116 -3.26 -44.53 -17.84
N LYS A 117 -2.01 -44.06 -17.88
CA LYS A 117 -1.16 -43.92 -16.70
C LYS A 117 -0.58 -42.52 -16.70
N VAL A 118 -0.71 -41.83 -15.58
CA VAL A 118 -0.06 -40.54 -15.31
C VAL A 118 1.24 -40.85 -14.56
N VAL A 119 2.36 -40.29 -15.02
CA VAL A 119 3.70 -40.46 -14.45
C VAL A 119 4.35 -39.09 -14.28
#